data_AF-A0A965JS31-F1
#
_entry.id   AF-A0A965JS31-F1
#
_cell.length_a   1.000
_cell.length_b   1.000
_cell.length_c   1.000
_cell.angle_alpha   90.00
_cell.angle_beta   90.00
_cell.angle_gamma   90.00
#
_symmetry.space_group_name_H-M   'P 1'
#
loop_
_entity.id
_entity.type
_entity.pdbx_description
1 polymer ?
#
loop_
_entity_poly.entity_id
_entity_poly.type
_entity_poly.pdbx_seq_one_letter_code
_entity_poly.pdbx_strand_id
1 'polypeptide(L)'
;ANQQLKRWTEVLRLTHSLSKHGALHPVLVQKNIQEAVSKLVQEKSTDHEALLKIWKTLPKEDRRLSRVALVMAKGLLATGQLKTARELIEESLDAEWDAALMDLYPECWEAGESALQQIQKLDTWMLKYPTEPQVSLALGRLCYQQKLWGKAKVSLQGVLKDVRSKPMVKASAHLYLAQLHEALAEAEEAALHYKQAASVYATL
;
A
#
# COMPACT_ATOMS: atom_id res chain seq x y z
N ALA A 1 3.36 29.30 -14.41
CA ALA A 1 3.14 30.24 -13.29
C ALA A 1 2.66 29.55 -12.00
N ASN A 2 1.44 28.97 -11.92
CA ASN A 2 0.92 28.43 -10.63
C ASN A 2 1.71 27.26 -10.02
N GLN A 3 2.25 26.33 -10.82
CA GLN A 3 3.18 25.29 -10.35
C GLN A 3 4.47 25.89 -9.77
N GLN A 4 5.00 26.95 -10.39
CA GLN A 4 6.20 27.66 -9.93
C GLN A 4 5.92 28.48 -8.66
N LEU A 5 4.67 28.88 -8.43
CA LEU A 5 4.22 29.61 -7.24
C LEU A 5 3.70 28.68 -6.12
N LYS A 6 3.86 27.35 -6.25
CA LYS A 6 3.40 26.32 -5.28
C LYS A 6 1.92 26.42 -4.91
N ARG A 7 1.07 26.90 -5.82
CA ARG A 7 -0.39 26.98 -5.60
C ARG A 7 -1.06 25.68 -6.08
N TRP A 8 -0.81 24.57 -5.39
CA TRP A 8 -1.19 23.23 -5.86
C TRP A 8 -2.70 22.98 -5.87
N THR A 9 -3.46 23.62 -4.97
CA THR A 9 -4.94 23.62 -5.01
C THR A 9 -5.45 24.23 -6.32
N GLU A 10 -4.82 25.31 -6.77
CA GLU A 10 -5.15 25.98 -8.02
C GLU A 10 -4.70 25.16 -9.24
N VAL A 11 -3.59 24.43 -9.13
CA VAL A 11 -3.17 23.47 -10.17
C VAL A 11 -4.22 22.37 -10.36
N LEU A 12 -4.81 21.81 -9.29
CA LEU A 12 -5.91 20.85 -9.39
C LEU A 12 -7.13 21.48 -10.08
N ARG A 13 -7.58 22.64 -9.59
CA ARG A 13 -8.75 23.35 -10.12
C ARG A 13 -8.62 23.64 -11.62
N LEU A 14 -7.46 24.16 -12.05
CA LEU A 14 -7.18 24.46 -13.44
C LEU A 14 -7.07 23.19 -14.29
N THR A 15 -6.43 22.13 -13.76
CA THR A 15 -6.31 20.85 -14.47
C THR A 15 -7.69 20.24 -14.75
N HIS A 16 -8.58 20.22 -13.76
CA HIS A 16 -9.97 19.76 -13.95
C HIS A 16 -10.73 20.64 -14.93
N SER A 17 -10.61 21.97 -14.81
CA SER A 17 -11.28 22.90 -15.72
C SER A 17 -10.83 22.70 -17.17
N LEU A 18 -9.54 22.56 -17.43
CA LEU A 18 -9.01 22.35 -18.77
C LEU A 18 -9.33 20.96 -19.31
N SER A 19 -9.32 19.93 -18.46
CA SER A 19 -9.75 18.57 -18.82
C SER A 19 -11.22 18.55 -19.27
N LYS A 20 -12.11 19.25 -18.56
CA LYS A 20 -13.54 19.33 -18.91
C LYS A 20 -13.80 19.91 -20.29
N HIS A 21 -12.93 20.79 -20.78
CA HIS A 21 -13.05 21.42 -22.10
C HIS A 21 -12.24 20.70 -23.19
N GLY A 22 -11.65 19.52 -22.89
CA GLY A 22 -10.82 18.78 -23.84
C GLY A 22 -9.49 19.47 -24.19
N ALA A 23 -9.10 20.50 -23.43
CA ALA A 23 -7.92 21.31 -23.69
C ALA A 23 -6.60 20.68 -23.21
N LEU A 24 -6.67 19.52 -22.54
CA LEU A 24 -5.50 18.76 -22.09
C LEU A 24 -5.65 17.29 -22.44
N HIS A 25 -4.54 16.69 -22.89
CA HIS A 25 -4.47 15.25 -23.10
C HIS A 25 -4.63 14.49 -21.77
N PRO A 26 -5.38 13.37 -21.70
CA PRO A 26 -5.66 12.65 -20.45
C PRO A 26 -4.42 12.26 -19.63
N VAL A 27 -3.34 11.87 -20.31
CA VAL A 27 -2.05 11.54 -19.66
C VAL A 27 -1.47 12.73 -18.89
N LEU A 28 -1.59 13.95 -19.44
CA LEU A 28 -1.09 15.16 -18.79
C LEU A 28 -2.00 15.58 -17.63
N VAL A 29 -3.31 15.38 -17.77
CA VAL A 29 -4.29 15.58 -16.68
C VAL A 29 -3.91 14.70 -15.48
N GLN A 30 -3.72 13.40 -15.69
CA GLN A 30 -3.34 12.47 -14.62
C GLN A 30 -1.99 12.85 -13.98
N LYS A 31 -0.99 13.20 -14.79
CA LYS A 31 0.33 13.62 -14.29
C LYS A 31 0.22 14.86 -13.38
N ASN A 32 -0.52 15.88 -13.82
CA ASN A 32 -0.70 17.12 -13.07
C ASN A 32 -1.45 16.88 -11.74
N ILE A 33 -2.47 16.03 -11.76
CA ILE A 33 -3.21 15.64 -10.54
C ILE A 33 -2.29 14.92 -9.56
N GLN A 34 -1.54 13.91 -10.03
CA GLN A 34 -0.59 13.16 -9.19
C GLN A 34 0.46 14.08 -8.55
N GLU A 35 1.03 15.00 -9.32
CA GLU A 35 2.01 15.96 -8.82
C GLU A 35 1.39 16.93 -7.80
N ALA A 36 0.22 17.51 -8.10
CA ALA A 36 -0.43 18.45 -7.21
C ALA A 36 -0.86 17.79 -5.89
N VAL A 37 -1.45 16.60 -5.93
CA VAL A 37 -1.80 15.84 -4.71
C VAL A 37 -0.55 15.51 -3.91
N SER A 38 0.52 15.04 -4.56
CA SER A 38 1.77 14.71 -3.88
C SER A 38 2.35 15.90 -3.10
N LYS A 39 2.33 17.09 -3.72
CA LYS A 39 2.79 18.32 -3.09
C LYS A 39 1.88 18.80 -1.96
N LEU A 40 0.56 18.70 -2.13
CA LEU A 40 -0.40 19.05 -1.07
C LEU A 40 -0.25 18.14 0.16
N VAL A 41 -0.10 16.83 -0.05
CA VAL A 41 0.14 15.88 1.04
C VAL A 41 1.48 16.16 1.73
N GLN A 42 2.52 16.48 0.96
CA GLN A 42 3.83 16.86 1.52
C GLN A 42 3.74 18.13 2.38
N GLU A 43 3.00 19.15 1.93
CA GLU A 43 2.80 20.41 2.67
C GLU A 43 1.93 20.25 3.93
N LYS A 44 1.12 19.19 3.99
CA LYS A 44 0.16 18.90 5.07
C LYS A 44 0.46 17.59 5.80
N SER A 45 1.71 17.13 5.75
CA SER A 45 2.11 15.79 6.20
C SER A 45 1.83 15.48 7.67
N THR A 46 1.67 16.51 8.51
CA THR A 46 1.38 16.39 9.95
C THR A 46 -0.04 16.78 10.34
N ASP A 47 -0.88 17.20 9.36
CA ASP A 47 -2.22 17.74 9.59
C ASP A 47 -3.27 16.78 9.02
N HIS A 48 -3.76 15.88 9.86
CA HIS A 48 -4.71 14.85 9.43
C HIS A 48 -6.03 15.45 8.90
N GLU A 49 -6.50 16.57 9.46
CA GLU A 49 -7.73 17.20 9.00
C GLU A 49 -7.57 17.78 7.60
N ALA A 50 -6.41 18.41 7.33
CA ALA A 50 -6.09 18.89 6.00
C ALA A 50 -5.95 17.75 4.98
N LEU A 51 -5.33 16.63 5.37
CA LEU A 51 -5.23 15.44 4.51
C LEU A 51 -6.62 14.87 4.18
N LEU A 52 -7.49 14.71 5.19
CA LEU A 52 -8.86 14.26 4.98
C LEU A 52 -9.66 15.22 4.09
N LYS A 53 -9.44 16.54 4.24
CA LYS A 53 -10.07 17.55 3.38
C LYS A 53 -9.61 17.41 1.94
N ILE A 54 -8.30 17.26 1.69
CA ILE A 54 -7.75 16.99 0.35
C ILE A 54 -8.46 15.78 -0.25
N TRP A 55 -8.48 14.64 0.46
CA TRP A 55 -9.14 13.42 -0.01
C TRP A 55 -10.59 13.64 -0.41
N LYS A 56 -11.38 14.27 0.46
CA LYS A 56 -12.82 14.50 0.24
C LYS A 56 -13.11 15.46 -0.92
N THR A 57 -12.18 16.36 -1.23
CA THR A 57 -12.33 17.30 -2.36
C THR A 57 -11.98 16.69 -3.72
N LEU A 58 -11.27 15.56 -3.74
CA LEU A 58 -10.88 14.93 -5.00
C LEU A 58 -12.09 14.21 -5.66
N PRO A 59 -12.31 14.42 -6.97
CA PRO A 59 -13.25 13.63 -7.75
C PRO A 59 -12.98 12.13 -7.63
N LYS A 60 -14.02 11.30 -7.81
CA LYS A 60 -13.90 9.85 -7.66
C LYS A 60 -12.90 9.25 -8.66
N GLU A 61 -12.81 9.83 -9.84
CA GLU A 61 -11.91 9.46 -10.93
C GLU A 61 -10.45 9.64 -10.52
N ASP A 62 -10.14 10.75 -9.84
CA ASP A 62 -8.80 11.04 -9.33
C ASP A 62 -8.43 10.13 -8.17
N ARG A 63 -9.40 9.88 -7.28
CA ARG A 63 -9.24 8.98 -6.12
C ARG A 63 -8.90 7.56 -6.52
N ARG A 64 -9.37 7.11 -7.69
CA ARG A 64 -9.07 5.79 -8.28
C ARG A 64 -7.68 5.67 -8.89
N LEU A 65 -6.97 6.78 -9.12
CA LEU A 65 -5.60 6.72 -9.62
C LEU A 65 -4.70 6.16 -8.52
N SER A 66 -4.11 4.97 -8.74
CA SER A 66 -3.32 4.27 -7.71
C SER A 66 -2.21 5.12 -7.11
N ARG A 67 -1.58 6.01 -7.90
CA ARG A 67 -0.56 6.95 -7.41
C ARG A 67 -1.11 8.03 -6.47
N VAL A 68 -2.32 8.54 -6.74
CA VAL A 68 -3.02 9.49 -5.86
C VAL A 68 -3.38 8.79 -4.56
N ALA A 69 -4.00 7.61 -4.67
CA ALA A 69 -4.34 6.78 -3.53
C ALA A 69 -3.10 6.45 -2.68
N LEU A 70 -1.99 6.08 -3.29
CA LEU A 70 -0.75 5.72 -2.60
C LEU A 70 -0.19 6.87 -1.76
N VAL A 71 -0.14 8.08 -2.32
CA VAL A 71 0.39 9.24 -1.60
C VAL A 71 -0.55 9.63 -0.45
N MET A 72 -1.85 9.59 -0.69
CA MET A 72 -2.85 9.85 0.35
C MET A 72 -2.79 8.83 1.49
N ALA A 73 -2.71 7.53 1.16
CA ALA A 73 -2.57 6.45 2.14
C ALA A 73 -1.33 6.66 3.02
N LYS A 74 -0.17 6.97 2.42
CA LYS A 74 1.07 7.25 3.18
C LYS A 74 0.92 8.43 4.14
N GLY A 75 0.30 9.53 3.71
CA GLY A 75 0.07 10.69 4.58
C GLY A 75 -0.89 10.38 5.73
N LEU A 76 -1.97 9.63 5.45
CA LEU A 76 -2.95 9.22 6.45
C LEU A 76 -2.33 8.25 7.46
N LEU A 77 -1.55 7.28 7.01
CA LEU A 77 -0.81 6.35 7.89
C LEU A 77 0.17 7.11 8.79
N ALA A 78 0.93 8.05 8.24
CA ALA A 78 1.88 8.86 9.00
C ALA A 78 1.23 9.73 10.09
N THR A 79 -0.08 10.00 9.97
CA THR A 79 -0.87 10.77 10.94
C THR A 79 -1.81 9.91 11.78
N GLY A 80 -1.65 8.57 11.75
CA GLY A 80 -2.42 7.63 12.56
C GLY A 80 -3.84 7.37 12.06
N GLN A 81 -4.22 7.83 10.86
CA GLN A 81 -5.55 7.64 10.28
C GLN A 81 -5.68 6.28 9.58
N LEU A 82 -5.46 5.20 10.33
CA LEU A 82 -5.34 3.83 9.81
C LEU A 82 -6.61 3.35 9.10
N LYS A 83 -7.78 3.57 9.71
CA LYS A 83 -9.08 3.17 9.14
C LYS A 83 -9.35 3.87 7.80
N THR A 84 -9.11 5.17 7.72
CA THR A 84 -9.33 5.92 6.47
C THR A 84 -8.34 5.49 5.39
N ALA A 85 -7.07 5.26 5.75
CA ALA A 85 -6.07 4.72 4.84
C ALA A 85 -6.51 3.34 4.30
N ARG A 86 -7.02 2.47 5.17
CA ARG A 86 -7.56 1.15 4.79
C ARG A 86 -8.68 1.27 3.76
N GLU A 87 -9.72 2.04 4.05
CA GLU A 87 -10.89 2.21 3.17
C GLU A 87 -10.51 2.74 1.79
N LEU A 88 -9.56 3.69 1.76
CA LEU A 88 -9.01 4.25 0.54
C LEU A 88 -8.22 3.22 -0.28
N ILE A 89 -7.32 2.46 0.37
CA ILE A 89 -6.56 1.40 -0.29
C ILE A 89 -7.51 0.35 -0.85
N GLU A 90 -8.55 -0.02 -0.10
CA GLU A 90 -9.57 -0.96 -0.55
C GLU A 90 -10.33 -0.46 -1.78
N GLU A 91 -10.80 0.80 -1.77
CA GLU A 91 -11.47 1.41 -2.92
C GLU A 91 -10.58 1.39 -4.18
N SER A 92 -9.28 1.67 -4.02
CA SER A 92 -8.33 1.69 -5.13
C SER A 92 -8.04 0.28 -5.66
N LEU A 93 -7.73 -0.69 -4.78
CA LEU A 93 -7.42 -2.07 -5.16
C LEU A 93 -8.66 -2.85 -5.64
N ASP A 94 -9.86 -2.40 -5.29
CA ASP A 94 -11.09 -2.92 -5.90
C ASP A 94 -11.28 -2.45 -7.34
N ALA A 95 -10.67 -1.34 -7.75
CA ALA A 95 -10.69 -0.85 -9.12
C ALA A 95 -9.52 -1.41 -9.95
N GLU A 96 -8.29 -1.27 -9.47
CA GLU A 96 -7.08 -1.59 -10.22
C GLU A 96 -5.97 -2.12 -9.30
N TRP A 97 -5.22 -3.10 -9.80
CA TRP A 97 -4.09 -3.64 -9.06
C TRP A 97 -2.96 -2.62 -8.94
N ASP A 98 -2.41 -2.48 -7.73
CA ASP A 98 -1.17 -1.75 -7.50
C ASP A 98 -0.40 -2.39 -6.34
N ALA A 99 0.81 -2.87 -6.64
CA ALA A 99 1.62 -3.57 -5.65
C ALA A 99 2.04 -2.67 -4.48
N ALA A 100 2.27 -1.37 -4.71
CA ALA A 100 2.71 -0.47 -3.66
C ALA A 100 1.57 -0.15 -2.67
N LEU A 101 0.33 -0.10 -3.14
CA LEU A 101 -0.85 -0.04 -2.28
C LEU A 101 -1.03 -1.32 -1.46
N MET A 102 -0.85 -2.49 -2.09
CA MET A 102 -0.90 -3.78 -1.40
C MET A 102 0.16 -3.88 -0.29
N ASP A 103 1.38 -3.38 -0.53
CA ASP A 103 2.46 -3.39 0.44
C ASP A 103 2.16 -2.52 1.69
N LEU A 104 1.31 -1.49 1.57
CA LEU A 104 0.86 -0.67 2.69
C LEU A 104 -0.34 -1.25 3.45
N TYR A 105 -1.13 -2.11 2.82
CA TYR A 105 -2.39 -2.60 3.39
C TYR A 105 -2.24 -3.27 4.77
N PRO A 106 -1.21 -4.12 5.03
CA PRO A 106 -1.00 -4.70 6.36
C PRO A 106 -0.72 -3.67 7.47
N GLU A 107 -0.23 -2.48 7.12
CA GLU A 107 0.04 -1.40 8.10
C GLU A 107 -1.26 -0.66 8.51
N CYS A 108 -2.37 -0.89 7.81
CA CYS A 108 -3.65 -0.23 8.06
C CYS A 108 -4.47 -0.99 9.12
N TRP A 109 -3.86 -1.30 10.26
CA TRP A 109 -4.47 -2.04 11.35
C TRP A 109 -4.18 -1.39 12.71
N GLU A 110 -5.23 -1.22 13.51
CA GLU A 110 -5.14 -0.64 14.85
C GLU A 110 -4.99 -1.73 15.92
N ALA A 111 -4.01 -1.53 16.81
CA ALA A 111 -3.72 -2.51 17.86
C ALA A 111 -4.94 -2.74 18.77
N GLY A 112 -5.34 -4.01 18.91
CA GLY A 112 -6.51 -4.41 19.68
C GLY A 112 -7.79 -4.57 18.85
N GLU A 113 -7.81 -4.18 17.58
CA GLU A 113 -8.91 -4.52 16.66
C GLU A 113 -8.72 -5.92 16.04
N SER A 114 -9.83 -6.58 15.73
CA SER A 114 -9.79 -7.83 14.96
C SER A 114 -9.43 -7.54 13.50
N ALA A 115 -8.37 -8.18 12.98
CA ALA A 115 -8.05 -8.10 11.55
C ALA A 115 -8.88 -9.07 10.68
N LEU A 116 -9.94 -9.67 11.20
CA LEU A 116 -10.74 -10.65 10.45
C LEU A 116 -11.26 -10.08 9.12
N GLN A 117 -11.74 -8.83 9.12
CA GLN A 117 -12.23 -8.17 7.92
C GLN A 117 -11.12 -7.96 6.89
N GLN A 118 -9.93 -7.52 7.30
CA GLN A 118 -8.79 -7.37 6.39
C GLN A 118 -8.29 -8.72 5.85
N ILE A 119 -8.30 -9.76 6.68
CA ILE A 119 -7.95 -11.12 6.26
C ILE A 119 -8.93 -11.63 5.19
N GLN A 120 -10.24 -11.46 5.40
CA GLN A 120 -11.26 -11.81 4.41
C GLN A 120 -11.13 -11.00 3.11
N LYS A 121 -10.76 -9.72 3.23
CA LYS A 121 -10.50 -8.86 2.08
C LYS A 121 -9.31 -9.36 1.26
N LEU A 122 -8.21 -9.72 1.94
CA LEU A 122 -7.03 -10.32 1.29
C LEU A 122 -7.36 -11.66 0.63
N ASP A 123 -8.11 -12.54 1.30
CA ASP A 123 -8.56 -13.81 0.71
C ASP A 123 -9.40 -13.55 -0.56
N THR A 124 -10.24 -12.51 -0.57
CA THR A 124 -11.00 -12.08 -1.76
C THR A 124 -10.08 -11.58 -2.87
N TRP A 125 -9.08 -10.75 -2.55
CA TRP A 125 -8.11 -10.26 -3.53
C TRP A 125 -7.18 -11.36 -4.06
N MET A 126 -6.92 -12.42 -3.30
CA MET A 126 -6.17 -13.58 -3.82
C MET A 126 -6.92 -14.27 -4.97
N LEU A 127 -8.26 -14.32 -4.91
CA LEU A 127 -9.08 -14.83 -6.01
C LEU A 127 -9.12 -13.89 -7.20
N LYS A 128 -9.13 -12.57 -6.95
CA LYS A 128 -9.15 -11.53 -7.99
C LYS A 128 -7.80 -11.36 -8.69
N TYR A 129 -6.70 -11.52 -7.95
CA TYR A 129 -5.33 -11.30 -8.39
C TYR A 129 -4.46 -12.56 -8.17
N PRO A 130 -4.80 -13.71 -8.76
CA PRO A 130 -4.12 -14.99 -8.50
C PRO A 130 -2.67 -15.04 -9.02
N THR A 131 -2.27 -14.05 -9.81
CA THR A 131 -0.93 -13.90 -10.37
C THR A 131 0.00 -13.01 -9.56
N GLU A 132 -0.49 -12.45 -8.44
CA GLU A 132 0.21 -11.43 -7.67
C GLU A 132 0.63 -11.96 -6.29
N PRO A 133 1.90 -12.40 -6.12
CA PRO A 133 2.39 -12.94 -4.86
C PRO A 133 2.34 -11.95 -3.69
N GLN A 134 2.29 -10.65 -3.97
CA GLN A 134 2.21 -9.59 -2.98
C GLN A 134 0.95 -9.70 -2.12
N VAL A 135 -0.16 -10.24 -2.64
CA VAL A 135 -1.37 -10.46 -1.83
C VAL A 135 -1.10 -11.50 -0.75
N SER A 136 -0.44 -12.61 -1.11
CA SER A 136 -0.02 -13.65 -0.16
C SER A 136 1.00 -13.13 0.85
N LEU A 137 1.91 -12.25 0.43
CA LEU A 137 2.84 -11.58 1.35
C LEU A 137 2.07 -10.71 2.35
N ALA A 138 1.15 -9.86 1.88
CA ALA A 138 0.33 -9.01 2.74
C ALA A 138 -0.50 -9.83 3.75
N LEU A 139 -1.08 -10.95 3.31
CA LEU A 139 -1.78 -11.89 4.18
C LEU A 139 -0.86 -12.50 5.23
N GLY A 140 0.33 -12.95 4.84
CA GLY A 140 1.34 -13.46 5.76
C GLY A 140 1.72 -12.47 6.84
N ARG A 141 1.96 -11.20 6.46
CA ARG A 141 2.30 -10.08 7.35
C ARG A 141 1.21 -9.81 8.38
N LEU A 142 -0.03 -9.69 7.91
CA LEU A 142 -1.17 -9.41 8.77
C LEU A 142 -1.46 -10.58 9.72
N CYS A 143 -1.39 -11.83 9.24
CA CYS A 143 -1.56 -13.00 10.09
C CYS A 143 -0.42 -13.13 11.12
N TYR A 144 0.82 -12.76 10.77
CA TYR A 144 1.94 -12.70 11.72
C TYR A 144 1.67 -11.70 12.84
N GLN A 145 1.26 -10.47 12.51
CA GLN A 145 0.91 -9.44 13.49
C GLN A 145 -0.21 -9.89 14.44
N GLN A 146 -1.15 -10.69 13.94
CA GLN A 146 -2.27 -11.25 14.70
C GLN A 146 -1.96 -12.56 15.43
N LYS A 147 -0.69 -13.01 15.41
CA LYS A 147 -0.27 -14.27 16.02
C LYS A 147 -1.00 -15.50 15.47
N LEU A 148 -1.51 -15.42 14.23
CA LEU A 148 -2.12 -16.51 13.48
C LEU A 148 -1.02 -17.30 12.76
N TRP A 149 -0.12 -17.92 13.53
CA TRP A 149 1.14 -18.49 13.05
C TRP A 149 0.99 -19.48 11.90
N GLY A 150 0.02 -20.39 11.98
CA GLY A 150 -0.22 -21.38 10.93
C GLY A 150 -0.57 -20.75 9.58
N LYS A 151 -1.51 -19.79 9.57
CA LYS A 151 -1.92 -19.09 8.34
C LYS A 151 -0.79 -18.21 7.81
N ALA A 152 -0.09 -17.50 8.71
CA ALA A 152 1.08 -16.71 8.34
C ALA A 152 2.16 -17.55 7.64
N LYS A 153 2.55 -18.67 8.25
CA LYS A 153 3.57 -19.58 7.70
C LYS A 153 3.18 -20.11 6.33
N VAL A 154 1.95 -20.59 6.15
CA VAL A 154 1.47 -21.11 4.86
C VAL A 154 1.48 -20.03 3.78
N SER A 155 0.97 -18.83 4.07
CA SER A 155 0.96 -17.72 3.11
C SER A 155 2.37 -17.29 2.70
N LEU A 156 3.28 -17.14 3.66
CA LEU A 156 4.67 -16.74 3.41
C LEU A 156 5.45 -17.81 2.64
N GLN A 157 5.29 -19.09 2.98
CA GLN A 157 5.88 -20.19 2.21
C GLN A 157 5.32 -20.26 0.78
N GLY A 158 4.05 -19.91 0.58
CA GLY A 158 3.44 -19.76 -0.75
C GLY A 158 4.18 -18.73 -1.60
N VAL A 159 4.51 -17.56 -1.02
CA VAL A 159 5.31 -16.52 -1.70
C VAL A 159 6.67 -17.06 -2.15
N LEU A 160 7.35 -17.84 -1.30
CA LEU A 160 8.67 -18.39 -1.63
C LEU A 160 8.62 -19.42 -2.77
N LYS A 161 7.57 -20.24 -2.81
CA LYS A 161 7.33 -21.26 -3.83
C LYS A 161 6.87 -20.68 -5.17
N ASP A 162 6.26 -19.50 -5.16
CA ASP A 162 5.81 -18.85 -6.38
C ASP A 162 7.00 -18.36 -7.22
N VAL A 163 7.10 -18.84 -8.46
CA VAL A 163 8.14 -18.48 -9.41
C VAL A 163 8.05 -17.03 -9.88
N ARG A 164 6.88 -16.40 -9.75
CA ARG A 164 6.61 -15.01 -10.12
C ARG A 164 7.07 -14.02 -9.04
N SER A 165 7.33 -14.50 -7.82
CA SER A 165 7.77 -13.65 -6.71
C SER A 165 9.12 -13.02 -7.01
N LYS A 166 9.13 -11.69 -7.08
CA LYS A 166 10.35 -10.90 -7.25
C LYS A 166 11.30 -11.11 -6.07
N PRO A 167 12.62 -10.94 -6.24
CA PRO A 167 13.60 -11.13 -5.16
C PRO A 167 13.23 -10.38 -3.88
N MET A 168 12.87 -9.10 -3.97
CA MET A 168 12.47 -8.28 -2.81
C MET A 168 11.26 -8.83 -2.04
N VAL A 169 10.28 -9.40 -2.76
CA VAL A 169 9.08 -10.02 -2.17
C VAL A 169 9.47 -11.29 -1.43
N LYS A 170 10.37 -12.11 -2.00
CA LYS A 170 10.92 -13.30 -1.33
C LYS A 170 11.76 -12.94 -0.10
N ALA A 171 12.58 -11.90 -0.18
CA ALA A 171 13.37 -11.41 0.95
C ALA A 171 12.45 -10.99 2.12
N SER A 172 11.37 -10.27 1.81
CA SER A 172 10.36 -9.89 2.80
C SER A 172 9.67 -11.12 3.39
N ALA A 173 9.29 -12.11 2.57
CA ALA A 173 8.69 -13.35 3.07
C ALA A 173 9.63 -14.13 4.01
N HIS A 174 10.93 -14.21 3.67
CA HIS A 174 11.94 -14.79 4.55
C HIS A 174 12.08 -14.02 5.86
N LEU A 175 12.08 -12.69 5.84
CA LEU A 175 12.16 -11.88 7.05
C LEU A 175 11.00 -12.18 8.01
N TYR A 176 9.77 -12.20 7.51
CA TYR A 176 8.59 -12.52 8.34
C TYR A 176 8.58 -13.98 8.81
N LEU A 177 9.08 -14.93 8.01
CA LEU A 177 9.26 -16.31 8.48
C LEU A 177 10.30 -16.39 9.60
N ALA A 178 11.41 -15.68 9.49
CA ALA A 178 12.44 -15.64 10.53
C ALA A 178 11.87 -15.11 11.85
N GLN A 179 11.15 -13.99 11.79
CA GLN A 179 10.47 -13.40 12.94
C GLN A 179 9.37 -14.30 13.54
N LEU A 180 8.67 -15.07 12.70
CA LEU A 180 7.70 -16.08 13.14
C LEU A 180 8.39 -17.20 13.90
N HIS A 181 9.49 -17.75 13.35
CA HIS A 181 10.27 -18.80 14.00
C HIS A 181 10.90 -18.33 15.31
N GLU A 182 11.36 -17.08 15.37
CA GLU A 182 11.86 -16.45 16.61
C GLU A 182 10.75 -16.36 17.67
N ALA A 183 9.54 -15.95 17.30
CA ALA A 183 8.39 -15.92 18.21
C ALA A 183 7.97 -17.31 18.72
N LEU A 184 8.33 -18.38 17.99
CA LEU A 184 8.11 -19.78 18.38
C LEU A 184 9.31 -20.41 19.12
N ALA A 185 10.37 -19.64 19.40
CA ALA A 185 11.63 -20.10 19.98
C ALA A 185 12.38 -21.15 19.11
N GLU A 186 12.20 -21.11 17.79
CA GLU A 186 12.83 -21.99 16.81
C GLU A 186 14.07 -21.30 16.20
N ALA A 187 15.14 -21.16 16.98
CA ALA A 187 16.28 -20.30 16.66
C ALA A 187 17.04 -20.68 15.37
N GLU A 188 17.20 -21.98 15.09
CA GLU A 188 17.90 -22.46 13.90
C GLU A 188 17.17 -22.11 12.60
N GLU A 189 15.84 -22.31 12.58
CA GLU A 189 14.98 -21.96 11.45
C GLU A 189 14.92 -20.44 11.25
N ALA A 190 14.85 -19.67 12.35
CA ALA A 190 14.92 -18.22 12.28
C ALA A 190 16.22 -17.75 11.63
N ALA A 191 17.37 -18.28 12.07
CA ALA A 191 18.68 -17.94 11.52
C ALA A 191 18.80 -18.30 10.02
N LEU A 192 18.27 -19.44 9.60
CA LEU A 192 18.23 -19.85 8.19
C LEU A 192 17.50 -18.81 7.34
N HIS A 193 16.31 -18.38 7.77
CA HIS A 193 15.51 -17.42 7.04
C HIS A 193 16.10 -16.00 7.07
N TYR A 194 16.69 -15.56 8.18
CA TYR A 194 17.45 -14.30 8.20
C TYR A 194 18.61 -14.31 7.20
N LYS A 195 19.36 -15.42 7.12
CA LYS A 195 20.44 -15.59 6.14
C LYS A 195 19.93 -15.52 4.70
N GLN A 196 18.80 -16.17 4.41
CA GLN A 196 18.17 -16.13 3.09
C GLN A 196 17.73 -14.71 2.73
N ALA A 197 17.07 -13.99 3.64
CA ALA A 197 16.68 -12.59 3.43
C ALA A 197 17.91 -11.70 3.15
N ALA A 198 18.95 -11.81 3.99
CA ALA A 198 20.19 -11.04 3.85
C ALA A 198 20.90 -11.32 2.51
N SER A 199 20.93 -12.59 2.08
CA SER A 199 21.52 -12.96 0.79
C SER A 199 20.82 -12.29 -0.39
N VAL A 200 19.50 -12.14 -0.35
CA VAL A 200 18.77 -11.45 -1.41
C VAL A 200 19.06 -9.94 -1.37
N TYR A 201 19.07 -9.33 -0.18
CA TYR A 201 19.38 -7.91 -0.03
C TYR A 201 20.80 -7.55 -0.49
N ALA A 202 21.77 -8.44 -0.31
CA ALA A 202 23.15 -8.23 -0.76
C ALA A 202 23.33 -8.23 -2.29
N THR A 203 22.34 -8.75 -3.04
CA THR A 203 22.41 -8.89 -4.51
C THR A 203 21.63 -7.82 -5.27
N LEU A 204 21.07 -6.83 -4.57
CA LEU A 204 20.31 -5.72 -5.13
C LEU A 204 21.18 -4.49 -5.36
#